data_AF-A0A7V6Q5Z2-F1
#
_entry.id   AF-A0A7V6Q5Z2-F1
#
_cell.length_a   1.000
_cell.length_b   1.000
_cell.length_c   1.000
_cell.angle_alpha   90.00
_cell.angle_beta   90.00
_cell.angle_gamma   90.00
#
_symmetry.space_group_name_H-M   'P 1'
#
loop_
_entity.id
_entity.type
_entity.pdbx_description
1 polymer ?
#
loop_
_entity_poly.entity_id
_entity_poly.type
_entity_poly.pdbx_seq_one_letter_code
_entity_poly.pdbx_strand_id
1 'polypeptide(L)'
;MNWNRIFLGAFTGAFAGYGVFTIWPSALARWNWLGGWLAAGIIITTGWWVNHYLNAIPNKNDGAWIDMALPIWLSSFLGGNVMLSVDKGLVRAAYGMFHGANIGGALPTIMLELVGATIGGYLLYKYRRSDV
;
A
#
# COMPACT_ATOMS: atom_id res chain seq x y z
N MET A 1 12.60 6.68 -21.47
CA MET A 1 11.60 6.22 -20.48
C MET A 1 11.25 4.78 -20.82
N ASN A 2 11.40 3.83 -19.89
CA ASN A 2 11.15 2.41 -20.17
C ASN A 2 9.71 2.05 -19.77
N TRP A 3 8.81 2.04 -20.75
CA TRP A 3 7.39 1.79 -20.55
C TRP A 3 7.10 0.42 -19.94
N ASN A 4 7.85 -0.62 -20.29
CA ASN A 4 7.65 -1.97 -19.75
C ASN A 4 7.82 -1.99 -18.23
N ARG A 5 8.80 -1.25 -17.70
CA ARG A 5 9.01 -1.13 -16.25
C ARG A 5 7.87 -0.37 -15.59
N ILE A 6 7.44 0.74 -16.19
CA ILE A 6 6.32 1.54 -15.67
C ILE A 6 5.05 0.69 -15.60
N PHE A 7 4.73 -0.06 -16.67
CA PHE A 7 3.56 -0.95 -16.66
C PHE A 7 3.70 -2.05 -15.61
N LEU A 8 4.87 -2.69 -15.52
CA LEU A 8 5.12 -3.70 -14.49
C LEU A 8 4.91 -3.14 -13.07
N GLY A 9 5.44 -1.94 -12.79
CA GLY A 9 5.29 -1.26 -11.51
C GLY A 9 3.84 -0.89 -11.21
N ALA A 10 3.12 -0.37 -12.20
CA ALA A 10 1.71 -0.01 -12.07
C ALA A 10 0.83 -1.23 -11.81
N PHE A 11 0.99 -2.33 -12.57
CA PHE A 11 0.22 -3.56 -12.37
C PHE A 11 0.53 -4.21 -11.03
N THR A 12 1.79 -4.24 -10.62
CA THR A 12 2.20 -4.81 -9.33
C THR A 12 1.69 -3.95 -8.17
N GLY A 13 1.76 -2.62 -8.29
CA GLY A 13 1.18 -1.70 -7.31
C GLY A 13 -0.34 -1.86 -7.19
N ALA A 14 -1.05 -2.00 -8.30
CA ALA A 14 -2.48 -2.26 -8.32
C ALA A 14 -2.83 -3.63 -7.69
N PHE A 15 -2.05 -4.67 -7.99
CA PHE A 15 -2.19 -5.98 -7.35
C PHE A 15 -1.98 -5.88 -5.84
N ALA A 16 -0.94 -5.16 -5.39
CA ALA A 16 -0.69 -4.97 -3.96
C ALA A 16 -1.84 -4.23 -3.28
N GLY A 17 -2.35 -3.15 -3.88
CA GLY A 17 -3.49 -2.41 -3.36
C GLY A 17 -4.77 -3.24 -3.29
N TYR A 18 -5.13 -3.94 -4.38
CA TYR A 18 -6.26 -4.86 -4.37
C TYR A 18 -6.07 -5.97 -3.32
N GLY A 19 -4.87 -6.54 -3.25
CA GLY A 19 -4.52 -7.57 -2.28
C GLY A 19 -4.74 -7.12 -0.84
N VAL A 20 -4.27 -5.93 -0.48
CA VAL A 20 -4.40 -5.37 0.87
C VAL A 20 -5.87 -5.14 1.25
N PHE A 21 -6.69 -4.63 0.33
CA PHE A 21 -8.07 -4.23 0.66
C PHE A 21 -9.15 -5.26 0.35
N THR A 22 -8.80 -6.40 -0.25
CA THR A 22 -9.77 -7.47 -0.57
C THR A 22 -9.28 -8.86 -0.18
N ILE A 23 -8.10 -9.28 -0.67
CA ILE A 23 -7.57 -10.63 -0.44
C ILE A 23 -7.18 -10.82 1.02
N TRP A 24 -6.47 -9.86 1.61
CA TRP A 24 -5.99 -9.95 2.98
C TRP A 24 -7.16 -10.01 3.99
N PRO A 25 -8.16 -9.10 3.98
CA PRO A 25 -9.35 -9.24 4.81
C PRO A 25 -10.02 -10.61 4.67
N SER A 26 -10.13 -11.11 3.43
CA SER A 26 -10.75 -12.42 3.15
C SER A 26 -9.95 -13.59 3.72
N ALA A 27 -8.63 -13.55 3.61
CA ALA A 27 -7.74 -14.55 4.18
C ALA A 27 -7.78 -14.52 5.71
N LEU A 28 -7.81 -13.32 6.30
CA LEU A 28 -7.97 -13.11 7.74
C LEU A 28 -9.32 -13.66 8.24
N ALA A 29 -10.41 -13.42 7.50
CA ALA A 29 -11.74 -13.96 7.84
C ALA A 29 -11.75 -15.50 7.83
N ARG A 30 -11.10 -16.11 6.83
CA ARG A 30 -11.15 -17.57 6.62
C ARG A 30 -10.20 -18.35 7.51
N TRP A 31 -8.98 -17.85 7.72
CA TRP A 31 -7.91 -18.57 8.40
C TRP A 31 -7.39 -17.83 9.64
N ASN A 32 -8.17 -16.87 10.16
CA ASN A 32 -7.81 -16.02 11.30
C ASN A 32 -6.42 -15.40 11.10
N TRP A 33 -5.69 -15.20 12.21
CA TRP A 33 -4.38 -14.57 12.23
C TRP A 33 -3.40 -15.18 11.21
N LEU A 34 -3.40 -16.51 11.03
CA LEU A 34 -2.52 -17.19 10.08
C LEU A 34 -2.80 -16.75 8.64
N GLY A 35 -4.07 -16.66 8.25
CA GLY A 35 -4.46 -16.15 6.94
C GLY A 35 -4.02 -14.71 6.71
N GLY A 36 -4.15 -13.87 7.74
CA GLY A 36 -3.66 -12.50 7.70
C GLY A 36 -2.15 -12.42 7.48
N TRP A 37 -1.37 -13.18 8.24
CA TRP A 37 0.09 -13.21 8.11
C TRP A 37 0.56 -13.74 6.76
N LEU A 38 -0.04 -14.84 6.27
CA LEU A 38 0.31 -15.40 4.97
C LEU A 38 -0.06 -14.44 3.83
N ALA A 39 -1.24 -13.82 3.89
CA ALA A 39 -1.64 -12.83 2.90
C ALA A 39 -0.70 -11.62 2.91
N ALA A 40 -0.38 -11.08 4.09
CA ALA A 40 0.57 -9.98 4.24
C ALA A 40 1.92 -10.31 3.61
N GLY A 41 2.51 -11.45 3.98
CA GLY A 41 3.79 -11.89 3.47
C GLY A 41 3.78 -12.04 1.94
N ILE A 42 2.78 -12.73 1.39
CA ILE A 42 2.72 -12.95 -0.06
C ILE A 42 2.50 -11.63 -0.80
N ILE A 43 1.53 -10.81 -0.40
CA ILE A 43 1.16 -9.59 -1.12
C ILE A 43 2.28 -8.55 -1.02
N ILE A 44 2.73 -8.25 0.21
CA ILE A 44 3.71 -7.19 0.44
C ILE A 44 5.09 -7.59 -0.05
N THR A 45 5.55 -8.82 0.22
CA THR A 45 6.89 -9.23 -0.23
C THR A 45 6.96 -9.35 -1.75
N THR A 46 5.93 -9.88 -2.42
CA THR A 46 5.89 -9.94 -3.88
C THR A 46 5.85 -8.55 -4.49
N GLY A 47 4.97 -7.68 -3.99
CA GLY A 47 4.85 -6.30 -4.45
C GLY A 47 6.16 -5.54 -4.27
N TRP A 48 6.79 -5.69 -3.11
CA TRP A 48 8.04 -5.03 -2.79
C TRP A 48 9.19 -5.52 -3.67
N TRP A 49 9.31 -6.84 -3.85
CA TRP A 49 10.35 -7.43 -4.68
C TRP A 49 10.26 -6.95 -6.13
N VAL A 50 9.07 -6.93 -6.73
CA VAL A 50 8.92 -6.43 -8.11
C VAL A 50 9.16 -4.91 -8.18
N ASN A 51 8.58 -4.14 -7.27
CA ASN A 51 8.66 -2.68 -7.36
C ASN A 51 10.03 -2.11 -7.01
N HIS A 52 10.67 -2.64 -5.97
CA HIS A 52 11.94 -2.12 -5.44
C HIS A 52 13.15 -2.95 -5.84
N TYR A 53 13.12 -4.28 -5.70
CA TYR A 53 14.28 -5.11 -6.02
C TYR A 53 14.50 -5.24 -7.54
N LEU A 54 13.43 -5.46 -8.32
CA LEU A 54 13.51 -5.43 -9.79
C LEU A 54 13.45 -4.01 -10.38
N ASN A 55 13.33 -2.99 -9.53
CA ASN A 55 13.33 -1.58 -9.93
C ASN A 55 12.22 -1.26 -10.97
N ALA A 56 11.02 -1.84 -10.80
CA ALA A 56 9.88 -1.57 -11.66
C ALA A 56 9.29 -0.16 -11.43
N ILE A 57 9.43 0.40 -10.21
CA ILE A 57 9.20 1.82 -9.93
C ILE A 57 10.58 2.49 -9.83
N PRO A 58 11.12 2.99 -10.96
CA PRO A 58 12.48 3.54 -10.98
C PRO A 58 12.55 4.85 -10.21
N ASN A 59 13.37 4.85 -9.17
CA ASN A 59 13.71 6.05 -8.40
C ASN A 59 15.10 6.54 -8.82
N LYS A 60 15.20 7.81 -9.23
CA LYS A 60 16.50 8.44 -9.52
C LYS A 60 17.17 8.83 -8.21
N ASN A 61 18.51 8.85 -8.19
CA ASN A 61 19.29 9.22 -6.99
C ASN A 61 19.01 10.65 -6.52
N ASP A 62 18.65 11.55 -7.44
CA ASP A 62 18.31 12.95 -7.21
C ASP A 62 16.80 13.23 -7.33
N GLY A 63 15.98 12.18 -7.46
CA GLY A 63 14.53 12.27 -7.62
C GLY A 63 13.77 12.04 -6.32
N ALA A 64 12.51 12.47 -6.30
CA ALA A 64 11.59 12.06 -5.24
C ALA A 64 11.42 10.54 -5.26
N TRP A 65 11.49 9.92 -4.08
CA TRP A 65 11.28 8.49 -3.94
C TRP A 65 9.78 8.17 -3.97
N ILE A 66 9.37 7.36 -4.94
CA ILE A 66 8.01 6.85 -5.11
C ILE A 66 7.99 5.41 -4.58
N ASP A 67 7.13 5.19 -3.58
CA ASP A 67 6.93 3.90 -2.94
C ASP A 67 5.74 3.14 -3.51
N MET A 68 5.72 1.81 -3.37
CA MET A 68 4.53 1.01 -3.65
C MET A 68 3.36 1.30 -2.69
N ALA A 69 3.59 1.97 -1.55
CA ALA A 69 2.51 2.47 -0.71
C ALA A 69 1.62 3.49 -1.42
N LEU A 70 2.14 4.23 -2.42
CA LEU A 70 1.32 5.16 -3.20
C LEU A 70 0.18 4.45 -3.98
N PRO A 71 0.44 3.43 -4.82
CA PRO A 71 -0.63 2.69 -5.48
C PRO A 71 -1.51 1.88 -4.51
N ILE A 72 -0.99 1.42 -3.36
CA ILE A 72 -1.82 0.84 -2.30
C ILE A 72 -2.80 1.88 -1.78
N TRP A 73 -2.33 3.06 -1.37
CA TRP A 73 -3.16 4.16 -0.89
C TRP A 73 -4.21 4.57 -1.92
N LEU A 74 -3.81 4.73 -3.19
CA LEU A 74 -4.73 5.06 -4.30
C LEU A 74 -5.84 4.03 -4.44
N SER A 75 -5.54 2.74 -4.23
CA SER A 75 -6.55 1.68 -4.33
C SER A 75 -7.66 1.84 -3.28
N SER A 76 -7.31 2.16 -2.04
CA SER A 76 -8.30 2.46 -1.00
C SER A 76 -8.99 3.80 -1.24
N PHE A 77 -8.23 4.84 -1.58
CA PHE A 77 -8.78 6.17 -1.82
C PHE A 77 -9.82 6.17 -2.94
N LEU A 78 -9.55 5.47 -4.05
CA LEU A 78 -10.45 5.43 -5.21
C LEU A 78 -11.55 4.37 -5.07
N GLY A 79 -11.18 3.15 -4.67
CA GLY A 79 -12.08 1.98 -4.66
C GLY A 79 -12.79 1.70 -3.33
N GLY A 80 -12.27 2.25 -2.23
CA GLY A 80 -12.70 1.89 -0.88
C GLY A 80 -12.02 0.62 -0.38
N ASN A 81 -12.38 0.19 0.82
CA ASN A 81 -11.74 -0.95 1.48
C ASN A 81 -12.75 -1.88 2.16
N VAL A 82 -12.36 -3.15 2.25
CA VAL A 82 -13.06 -4.18 3.02
C VAL A 82 -12.24 -4.44 4.27
N MET A 83 -12.92 -4.61 5.41
CA MET A 83 -12.27 -5.01 6.66
C MET A 83 -13.05 -6.13 7.33
N LEU A 84 -12.38 -6.82 8.25
CA LEU A 84 -13.04 -7.73 9.16
C LEU A 84 -13.74 -6.93 10.26
N SER A 85 -15.04 -7.13 10.44
CA SER A 85 -15.79 -6.57 11.56
C SER A 85 -15.55 -7.34 12.86
N VAL A 86 -16.02 -6.79 13.98
CA VAL A 86 -15.86 -7.41 15.32
C VAL A 86 -16.53 -8.79 15.39
N ASP A 87 -17.63 -8.99 14.68
CA ASP A 87 -18.36 -10.25 14.51
C ASP A 87 -17.76 -11.17 13.43
N LYS A 88 -16.54 -10.88 12.94
CA LYS A 88 -15.81 -11.63 11.91
C LYS A 88 -16.48 -11.66 10.52
N GLY A 89 -17.42 -10.76 10.27
CA GLY A 89 -17.97 -10.51 8.94
C GLY A 89 -17.01 -9.68 8.08
N LEU A 90 -17.06 -9.86 6.76
CA LEU A 90 -16.41 -8.91 5.84
C LEU A 90 -17.38 -7.77 5.58
N VAL A 91 -16.96 -6.54 5.90
CA VAL A 91 -17.75 -5.33 5.69
C VAL A 91 -16.97 -4.33 4.86
N ARG A 92 -17.69 -3.56 4.03
CA ARG A 92 -17.11 -2.41 3.35
C ARG A 92 -16.95 -1.28 4.38
N ALA A 93 -15.72 -0.99 4.78
CA ALA A 93 -15.45 -0.02 5.83
C ALA A 93 -15.45 1.42 5.30
N ALA A 94 -14.96 1.61 4.09
CA ALA A 94 -14.98 2.89 3.42
C ALA A 94 -15.41 2.73 1.96
N TYR A 95 -16.22 3.68 1.51
CA TYR A 95 -16.47 3.92 0.10
C TYR A 95 -15.35 4.83 -0.42
N GLY A 96 -14.67 4.41 -1.47
CA GLY A 96 -13.67 5.24 -2.14
C GLY A 96 -14.33 6.40 -2.89
N MET A 97 -13.51 7.29 -3.45
CA MET A 97 -13.95 8.49 -4.13
C MET A 97 -14.93 8.18 -5.28
N PHE A 98 -14.79 7.03 -5.93
CA PHE A 98 -15.73 6.57 -6.97
C PHE A 98 -17.15 6.26 -6.46
N HIS A 99 -17.34 6.20 -5.14
CA HIS A 99 -18.61 5.86 -4.50
C HIS A 99 -19.02 6.90 -3.44
N GLY A 100 -18.51 8.13 -3.51
CA GLY A 100 -18.93 9.25 -2.64
C GLY A 100 -18.20 9.35 -1.30
N ALA A 101 -16.90 9.07 -1.26
CA ALA A 101 -16.08 9.13 -0.05
C ALA A 101 -16.27 10.40 0.79
N ASN A 102 -16.52 10.23 2.10
CA ASN A 102 -16.39 11.31 3.08
C ASN A 102 -14.91 11.45 3.50
N ILE A 103 -14.16 12.25 2.74
CA ILE A 103 -12.73 12.51 2.99
C ILE A 103 -12.51 13.08 4.41
N GLY A 104 -13.48 13.84 4.93
CA GLY A 104 -13.38 14.45 6.26
C GLY A 104 -13.14 13.44 7.39
N GLY A 105 -13.77 12.26 7.31
CA GLY A 105 -13.58 11.19 8.29
C GLY A 105 -12.20 10.51 8.21
N ALA A 106 -11.56 10.54 7.04
CA ALA A 106 -10.24 9.93 6.81
C ALA A 106 -9.06 10.86 7.10
N LEU A 107 -9.30 12.18 7.26
CA LEU A 107 -8.26 13.18 7.49
C LEU A 107 -7.34 12.85 8.68
N PRO A 108 -7.82 12.40 9.85
CA PRO A 108 -6.94 12.07 10.96
C PRO A 108 -5.94 10.96 10.60
N THR A 109 -6.40 9.90 9.92
CA THR A 109 -5.55 8.80 9.47
C THR A 109 -4.52 9.29 8.45
N ILE A 110 -4.96 10.06 7.44
CA ILE A 110 -4.05 10.63 6.42
C ILE A 110 -2.96 11.48 7.08
N MET A 111 -3.31 12.33 8.05
CA MET A 111 -2.34 13.16 8.75
C MET A 111 -1.32 12.32 9.54
N LEU A 112 -1.78 11.30 10.25
CA LEU A 112 -0.88 10.39 10.98
C LEU A 112 0.04 9.60 10.04
N GLU A 113 -0.48 9.15 8.90
CA GLU A 113 0.31 8.48 7.86
C GLU A 113 1.38 9.42 7.28
N LEU A 114 1.03 10.67 6.97
CA LEU A 114 1.99 11.68 6.47
C LEU A 114 3.09 11.98 7.50
N VAL A 115 2.73 12.09 8.78
CA VAL A 115 3.71 12.28 9.87
C VAL A 115 4.63 11.07 9.98
N GLY A 116 4.07 9.85 10.02
CA GLY A 116 4.83 8.61 10.09
C GLY A 116 5.76 8.42 8.90
N ALA A 117 5.27 8.68 7.68
CA ALA A 117 6.06 8.60 6.45
C ALA A 117 7.21 9.64 6.44
N THR A 118 6.93 10.87 6.89
CA THR A 118 7.95 11.93 7.00
C THR A 118 9.05 11.55 7.99
N ILE A 119 8.68 11.03 9.17
CA ILE A 119 9.64 10.57 10.17
C ILE A 119 10.47 9.40 9.64
N GLY A 120 9.82 8.39 9.04
CA GLY A 120 10.49 7.23 8.45
C GLY A 120 11.49 7.62 7.36
N GLY A 121 11.07 8.50 6.44
CA GLY A 121 11.93 9.04 5.39
C GLY A 121 13.13 9.83 5.94
N TYR A 122 12.89 10.70 6.94
CA TYR A 122 13.95 11.47 7.59
C TYR A 122 14.97 10.56 8.30
N LEU A 123 14.50 9.55 9.06
CA LEU A 123 15.38 8.60 9.72
C LEU A 123 16.21 7.82 8.72
N LEU A 124 15.59 7.32 7.64
CA LEU A 124 16.30 6.62 6.57
C LEU A 124 17.41 7.49 5.96
N TYR A 125 17.10 8.74 5.63
CA TYR A 125 18.08 9.71 5.15
C TYR A 125 19.24 9.87 6.16
N LYS A 126 18.93 10.07 7.44
CA LYS A 126 19.95 10.24 8.48
C LYS A 126 20.89 9.03 8.61
N TYR A 127 20.37 7.80 8.50
CA TYR A 127 21.15 6.57 8.62
C TYR A 127 21.94 6.23 7.35
N ARG A 128 21.45 6.62 6.17
CA ARG A 128 22.07 6.30 4.88
C ARG A 128 22.80 7.48 4.22
N ARG A 129 22.95 8.61 4.92
CA ARG A 129 23.64 9.80 4.40
C ARG A 129 25.10 9.58 4.03
N SER A 130 25.71 8.49 4.49
CA SER A 130 27.09 8.07 4.18
C SER A 130 27.19 7.05 3.04
N ASP A 131 26.06 6.60 2.48
CA ASP A 131 26.02 5.66 1.35
C ASP A 131 26.28 6.34 0.00
N VAL A 132 26.64 7.63 0.04
CA VAL A 132 27.05 8.48 -1.10
C VAL A 132 28.49 8.93 -0.94
#